data_AF-A0A3Q1GE92-F1
#
_entry.id   AF-A0A3Q1GE92-F1
#
_cell.length_a   1.000
_cell.length_b   1.000
_cell.length_c   1.000
_cell.angle_alpha   90.00
_cell.angle_beta   90.00
_cell.angle_gamma   90.00
#
_symmetry.space_group_name_H-M   'P 1'
#
loop_
_entity.id
_entity.type
_entity.pdbx_description
1 polymer ?
#
loop_
_entity_poly.entity_id
_entity_poly.type
_entity_poly.pdbx_seq_one_letter_code
_entity_poly.pdbx_strand_id
1 'polypeptide(L)'
;MEKQATLKEKFSIFGSRTVGRPIRCVSGDDGARFGLSKAEFMEKVQQSNEACQRGDFQAAVHLYSDALQADPQNCILYSNRSAAFLKLGQHQAALDDAQRACELNPKWPK
;
A
#
# COMPACT_ATOMS: atom_id res chain seq x y z
N MET A 1 35.07 17.46 32.42
CA MET A 1 35.12 16.63 33.63
C MET A 1 34.53 17.45 34.76
N GLU A 2 33.28 17.19 35.13
CA GLU A 2 32.78 17.64 36.43
C GLU A 2 31.70 16.64 36.89
N LYS A 3 31.84 16.20 38.13
CA LYS A 3 31.09 15.11 38.75
C LYS A 3 30.01 15.70 39.66
N GLN A 4 28.95 14.92 39.89
CA GLN A 4 28.17 14.69 41.14
C GLN A 4 26.71 14.41 40.76
N ALA A 5 26.16 13.19 40.85
CA ALA A 5 25.90 12.30 42.00
C ALA A 5 24.70 12.72 42.88
N THR A 6 23.63 11.92 42.76
CA THR A 6 22.67 11.43 43.79
C THR A 6 21.78 12.41 44.56
N LEU A 7 20.45 12.21 44.54
CA LEU A 7 19.69 11.62 45.67
C LEU A 7 18.21 11.36 45.31
N LYS A 8 17.69 10.33 45.99
CA LYS A 8 16.41 9.62 46.03
C LYS A 8 15.11 10.42 46.27
N GLU A 9 14.01 9.63 46.17
CA GLU A 9 12.71 9.71 46.86
C GLU A 9 11.63 10.54 46.13
N LYS A 10 10.35 10.14 45.99
CA LYS A 10 9.48 9.21 46.72
C LYS A 10 8.33 8.76 45.81
N PHE A 11 7.82 7.56 46.10
CA PHE A 11 6.51 7.04 45.72
C PHE A 11 5.37 8.08 45.76
N SER A 12 4.46 8.02 44.80
CA SER A 12 3.04 8.28 45.06
C SER A 12 2.16 7.42 44.16
N ILE A 13 1.53 6.44 44.81
CA ILE A 13 0.43 5.62 44.31
C ILE A 13 -0.83 6.45 44.51
N PHE A 14 -1.53 6.86 43.43
CA PHE A 14 -2.97 7.13 43.55
C PHE A 14 -3.69 7.11 42.19
N GLY A 15 -4.42 6.02 41.96
CA GLY A 15 -5.75 5.98 41.36
C GLY A 15 -6.02 6.82 40.10
N SER A 16 -6.03 6.15 38.95
CA SER A 16 -6.85 6.57 37.82
C SER A 16 -7.90 5.50 37.55
N ARG A 17 -9.09 5.68 38.16
CA ARG A 17 -10.33 5.04 37.70
C ARG A 17 -10.63 5.60 36.30
N THR A 18 -10.48 4.78 35.27
CA THR A 18 -11.00 5.11 33.94
C THR A 18 -12.04 4.07 33.54
N VAL A 19 -13.29 4.47 33.79
CA VAL A 19 -14.48 4.33 32.96
C VAL A 19 -14.59 3.06 32.08
N GLY A 20 -15.61 2.27 32.39
CA GLY A 20 -16.14 1.25 31.49
C GLY A 20 -16.49 1.85 30.14
N ARG A 21 -15.86 1.33 29.08
CA ARG A 21 -16.34 1.51 27.71
C ARG A 21 -17.31 0.37 27.38
N PRO A 22 -18.49 0.69 26.83
CA PRO A 22 -19.43 -0.33 26.41
C PRO A 22 -18.83 -1.15 25.28
N ILE A 23 -19.21 -2.43 25.29
CA ILE A 23 -19.00 -3.44 24.26
C ILE A 23 -19.15 -2.79 22.88
N ARG A 24 -18.03 -2.63 22.16
CA ARG A 24 -18.06 -2.31 20.73
C ARG A 24 -18.63 -3.54 20.05
N CYS A 25 -19.79 -3.38 19.41
CA CYS A 25 -20.33 -4.36 18.48
C CYS A 25 -19.22 -4.74 17.51
N VAL A 26 -18.70 -5.96 17.66
CA VAL A 26 -17.85 -6.59 16.66
C VAL A 26 -18.80 -6.98 15.54
N SER A 27 -18.98 -6.06 14.58
CA SER A 27 -19.45 -6.44 13.26
C SER A 27 -18.47 -7.48 12.76
N GLY A 28 -18.96 -8.71 12.66
CA GLY A 28 -18.20 -9.84 12.16
C GLY A 28 -17.72 -9.56 10.74
N ASP A 29 -16.42 -9.73 10.56
CA ASP A 29 -15.81 -10.00 9.27
C ASP A 29 -14.71 -11.05 9.49
N ASP A 30 -15.13 -12.20 10.02
CA ASP A 30 -14.35 -13.44 9.97
C ASP A 30 -14.53 -14.05 8.58
N GLY A 31 -13.79 -13.52 7.61
CA GLY A 31 -13.69 -13.99 6.25
C GLY A 31 -12.25 -13.93 5.78
N ALA A 32 -11.45 -14.90 6.18
CA ALA A 32 -10.06 -15.04 5.75
C ALA A 32 -9.90 -14.88 4.23
N ARG A 33 -9.04 -13.95 3.81
CA ARG A 33 -8.23 -14.04 2.57
C ARG A 33 -7.25 -12.87 2.52
N PHE A 34 -6.01 -13.16 2.14
CA PHE A 34 -4.97 -12.18 1.78
C PHE A 34 -5.49 -11.24 0.67
N GLY A 35 -6.19 -10.18 1.02
CA GLY A 35 -6.76 -9.24 0.08
C GLY A 35 -6.82 -7.86 0.70
N LEU A 36 -6.02 -6.94 0.17
CA LEU A 36 -6.13 -5.51 0.47
C LEU A 36 -7.59 -5.08 0.31
N SER A 37 -8.09 -4.26 1.24
CA SER A 37 -9.46 -3.79 1.18
C SER A 37 -9.69 -3.03 -0.13
N LYS A 38 -10.90 -3.11 -0.70
CA LYS A 38 -11.25 -2.37 -1.93
C LYS A 38 -10.89 -0.87 -1.85
N ALA A 39 -10.98 -0.27 -0.67
CA ALA A 39 -10.54 1.10 -0.41
C ALA A 39 -9.02 1.28 -0.52
N GLU A 40 -8.23 0.37 0.07
CA GLU A 40 -6.77 0.39 0.00
C GLU A 40 -6.30 0.21 -1.45
N PHE A 41 -6.89 -0.73 -2.20
CA PHE A 41 -6.62 -0.89 -3.62
C PHE A 41 -6.82 0.43 -4.40
N MET A 42 -7.98 1.07 -4.22
CA MET A 42 -8.26 2.34 -4.89
C MET A 42 -7.28 3.44 -4.48
N GLU A 43 -6.88 3.49 -3.22
CA GLU A 43 -5.87 4.42 -2.73
C GLU A 43 -4.52 4.20 -3.42
N LYS A 44 -4.06 2.95 -3.53
CA LYS A 44 -2.80 2.62 -4.21
C LYS A 44 -2.82 3.01 -5.68
N VAL A 45 -3.94 2.73 -6.37
CA VAL A 45 -4.12 3.14 -7.77
C VAL A 45 -4.08 4.66 -7.89
N GLN A 46 -4.75 5.38 -7.00
CA GLN A 46 -4.75 6.84 -6.97
C GLN A 46 -3.33 7.39 -6.74
N GLN A 47 -2.62 6.90 -5.73
CA GLN A 47 -1.24 7.28 -5.43
C GLN A 47 -0.28 6.98 -6.60
N SER A 48 -0.46 5.84 -7.28
CA SER A 48 0.38 5.45 -8.43
C SER A 48 0.19 6.40 -9.61
N ASN A 49 -1.06 6.81 -9.89
CA ASN A 49 -1.37 7.78 -10.92
C ASN A 49 -0.79 9.16 -10.59
N GLU A 50 -0.83 9.56 -9.33
CA GLU A 50 -0.17 10.81 -8.89
C GLU A 50 1.35 10.73 -9.02
N ALA A 51 1.96 9.61 -8.66
CA ALA A 51 3.40 9.40 -8.84
C ALA A 51 3.79 9.47 -10.33
N CYS A 52 3.02 8.86 -11.22
CA CYS A 52 3.20 8.99 -12.67
C CYS A 52 3.10 10.46 -13.15
N GLN A 53 2.16 11.24 -12.60
CA GLN A 53 2.01 12.66 -12.93
C GLN A 53 3.18 13.51 -12.41
N ARG A 54 3.75 13.16 -11.27
CA ARG A 54 4.95 13.80 -10.70
C ARG A 54 6.23 13.42 -11.45
N GLY A 55 6.19 12.39 -12.29
CA GLY A 55 7.37 11.82 -12.95
C GLY A 55 8.13 10.81 -12.11
N ASP A 56 7.62 10.45 -10.93
CA ASP A 56 8.17 9.45 -10.03
C ASP A 56 7.79 8.03 -10.48
N PHE A 57 8.26 7.62 -11.65
CA PHE A 57 7.87 6.35 -12.27
C PHE A 57 8.31 5.14 -11.45
N GLN A 58 9.42 5.22 -10.72
CA GLN A 58 9.87 4.14 -9.85
C GLN A 58 8.89 3.89 -8.70
N ALA A 59 8.43 4.96 -8.03
CA ALA A 59 7.41 4.86 -6.99
C ALA A 59 6.07 4.36 -7.56
N ALA A 60 5.69 4.84 -8.75
CA ALA A 60 4.48 4.37 -9.42
C ALA A 60 4.50 2.87 -9.68
N VAL A 61 5.63 2.32 -10.18
CA VAL A 61 5.80 0.88 -10.39
C VAL A 61 5.60 0.07 -9.11
N HIS A 62 6.16 0.54 -7.98
CA HIS A 62 5.97 -0.13 -6.69
C HIS A 62 4.50 -0.12 -6.26
N LEU A 63 3.82 1.02 -6.40
CA LEU A 63 2.40 1.16 -6.05
C LEU A 63 1.49 0.33 -6.97
N TYR A 64 1.78 0.28 -8.27
CA TYR A 64 1.06 -0.62 -9.19
C TYR A 64 1.27 -2.08 -8.84
N SER A 65 2.47 -2.45 -8.38
CA SER A 65 2.75 -3.83 -7.96
C SER A 65 1.97 -4.22 -6.71
N ASP A 66 1.84 -3.30 -5.75
CA ASP A 66 1.00 -3.48 -4.55
C ASP A 66 -0.50 -3.60 -4.93
N ALA A 67 -0.98 -2.75 -5.84
CA ALA A 67 -2.34 -2.84 -6.36
C ALA A 67 -2.58 -4.15 -7.15
N LEU A 68 -1.60 -4.64 -7.90
CA LEU A 68 -1.65 -5.91 -8.60
C LEU A 68 -1.61 -7.13 -7.66
N GLN A 69 -1.03 -7.01 -6.47
CA GLN A 69 -1.15 -8.06 -5.46
C GLN A 69 -2.59 -8.19 -4.95
N ALA A 70 -3.34 -7.09 -4.89
CA ALA A 70 -4.75 -7.09 -4.55
C ALA A 70 -5.62 -7.61 -5.69
N ASP A 71 -5.38 -7.15 -6.92
CA ASP A 71 -6.15 -7.52 -8.12
C ASP A 71 -5.21 -7.93 -9.27
N PRO A 72 -4.72 -9.18 -9.27
CA PRO A 72 -3.76 -9.65 -10.26
C PRO A 72 -4.36 -9.88 -11.65
N GLN A 73 -5.68 -9.75 -11.81
CA GLN A 73 -6.39 -9.89 -13.09
C GLN A 73 -6.63 -8.54 -13.78
N ASN A 74 -6.08 -7.45 -13.24
CA ASN A 74 -6.30 -6.12 -13.78
C ASN A 74 -5.34 -5.78 -14.93
N CYS A 75 -5.78 -5.99 -16.18
CA CYS A 75 -5.00 -5.61 -17.37
C CYS A 75 -4.62 -4.12 -17.41
N ILE A 76 -5.43 -3.23 -16.82
CA ILE A 76 -5.17 -1.78 -16.80
C ILE A 76 -3.92 -1.47 -15.98
N LEU A 77 -3.75 -2.12 -14.83
CA LEU A 77 -2.61 -1.89 -13.96
C LEU A 77 -1.31 -2.40 -14.59
N TYR A 78 -1.35 -3.54 -15.29
CA TYR A 78 -0.21 -4.00 -16.07
C TYR A 78 0.16 -3.02 -17.19
N SER A 79 -0.83 -2.48 -17.93
CA SER A 79 -0.60 -1.47 -18.98
C SER A 79 -0.05 -0.15 -18.42
N ASN A 80 -0.53 0.30 -17.26
CA ASN A 80 0.01 1.51 -16.63
C ASN A 80 1.41 1.30 -16.05
N ARG A 81 1.68 0.13 -15.47
CA ARG A 81 3.00 -0.24 -14.96
C ARG A 81 4.02 -0.40 -16.09
N SER A 82 3.62 -0.99 -17.22
CA SER A 82 4.48 -1.06 -18.42
C SER A 82 4.81 0.33 -18.96
N ALA A 83 3.85 1.25 -18.99
CA ALA A 83 4.11 2.64 -19.36
C ALA A 83 5.12 3.31 -18.41
N ALA A 84 5.01 3.08 -17.09
CA ALA A 84 5.99 3.57 -16.13
C ALA A 84 7.39 2.96 -16.35
N PHE A 85 7.47 1.66 -16.66
CA PHE A 85 8.73 1.00 -17.01
C PHE A 85 9.38 1.56 -18.28
N LEU A 86 8.59 1.89 -19.30
CA LEU A 86 9.10 2.56 -20.51
C LEU A 86 9.74 3.90 -20.18
N LYS A 87 9.14 4.67 -19.25
CA LYS A 87 9.70 5.95 -18.80
C LYS A 87 10.99 5.79 -18.00
N LEU A 88 11.17 4.67 -17.32
CA LEU A 88 12.42 4.29 -16.64
C LEU A 88 13.47 3.70 -17.59
N GLY A 89 13.16 3.49 -18.87
CA GLY A 89 14.03 2.82 -19.84
C GLY A 89 14.09 1.30 -19.69
N GLN A 90 13.21 0.70 -18.88
CA GLN A 90 13.12 -0.73 -18.63
C GLN A 90 12.21 -1.42 -19.66
N HIS A 91 12.64 -1.41 -20.92
CA HIS A 91 11.85 -1.89 -22.06
C HIS A 91 11.48 -3.38 -21.96
N GLN A 92 12.36 -4.23 -21.42
CA GLN A 92 12.07 -5.66 -21.26
C GLN A 92 10.97 -5.91 -20.23
N ALA A 93 11.02 -5.24 -19.07
CA ALA A 93 9.98 -5.35 -18.05
C ALA A 93 8.63 -4.80 -18.54
N ALA A 94 8.67 -3.69 -19.30
CA ALA A 94 7.48 -3.14 -19.93
C ALA A 94 6.84 -4.12 -20.92
N LEU A 95 7.65 -4.82 -21.71
CA LEU A 95 7.16 -5.81 -22.66
C LEU A 95 6.47 -6.98 -21.95
N ASP A 96 7.08 -7.53 -20.89
CA ASP A 96 6.49 -8.62 -20.11
C ASP A 96 5.12 -8.24 -19.54
N ASP A 97 5.01 -7.02 -18.97
CA ASP A 97 3.74 -6.51 -18.44
C ASP A 97 2.70 -6.28 -19.55
N ALA A 98 3.10 -5.75 -20.70
CA ALA A 98 2.21 -5.57 -21.84
C ALA A 98 1.70 -6.91 -22.39
N GLN A 99 2.56 -7.94 -22.42
CA GLN A 99 2.17 -9.30 -22.80
C GLN A 99 1.15 -9.86 -21.82
N ARG A 100 1.40 -9.76 -20.51
CA ARG A 100 0.43 -10.19 -19.48
C ARG A 100 -0.90 -9.47 -19.60
N ALA A 101 -0.88 -8.15 -19.85
CA ALA A 101 -2.11 -7.38 -20.05
C ALA A 101 -2.93 -7.90 -21.24
N CYS A 102 -2.26 -8.25 -22.34
CA CYS A 102 -2.87 -8.83 -23.54
C CYS A 102 -3.38 -10.26 -23.30
N GLU A 103 -2.65 -11.08 -22.54
CA GLU A 103 -3.08 -12.42 -22.14
C GLU A 103 -4.35 -12.37 -21.26
N LEU A 104 -4.43 -11.41 -20.33
CA LEU A 104 -5.59 -11.22 -19.47
C LEU A 104 -6.80 -10.67 -20.24
N ASN A 105 -6.56 -9.70 -21.13
CA ASN A 105 -7.62 -9.12 -21.94
C ASN A 105 -7.15 -8.92 -23.38
N PRO A 106 -7.38 -9.90 -24.26
CA PRO A 106 -6.93 -9.84 -25.65
C PRO A 106 -7.67 -8.78 -26.48
N LYS A 107 -8.74 -8.19 -25.92
CA LYS A 107 -9.48 -7.08 -26.53
C LYS A 107 -8.91 -5.71 -26.10
N TRP A 108 -7.94 -5.67 -25.20
CA TRP A 108 -7.33 -4.42 -24.74
C TRP A 108 -6.40 -3.85 -25.85
N PRO A 109 -6.75 -2.71 -26.47
CA PRO A 109 -6.04 -2.22 -27.66
C PRO A 109 -4.91 -1.23 -27.32
N LYS A 110 -4.56 -1.06 -26.04
CA LYS A 110 -3.81 0.09 -25.52
C LYS A 110 -2.44 -0.27 -24.97
#